data_AF-A0A9W4PEK8-F1
#
_entry.id   AF-A0A9W4PEK8-F1
#
_cell.length_a   1.000
_cell.length_b   1.000
_cell.length_c   1.000
_cell.angle_alpha   90.00
_cell.angle_beta   90.00
_cell.angle_gamma   90.00
#
_symmetry.space_group_name_H-M   'P 1'
#
loop_
_entity.id
_entity.type
_entity.pdbx_description
1 polymer ?
#
loop_
_entity_poly.entity_id
_entity_poly.type
_entity_poly.pdbx_seq_one_letter_code
_entity_poly.pdbx_strand_id
1 'polypeptide(L)'
;MNSTVNYIKEWQQALQLEILHLKKYGSTKYLVSNGHLLTSDGSFNYYFETGSSIKIPVGSLVRLEWGGIKQDGRILSSEGKSIIIVFDRSLGDMIGEAFLYHDT
;
A
#
# COMPACT_ATOMS: atom_id res chain seq x y z
N MET A 1 -15.21 9.30 -43.67
CA MET A 1 -15.52 9.26 -42.23
C MET A 1 -14.51 8.35 -41.50
N ASN A 2 -13.21 8.65 -41.60
CA ASN A 2 -12.13 7.79 -41.04
C ASN A 2 -11.46 8.40 -39.80
N SER A 3 -11.77 9.65 -39.47
CA SER A 3 -11.15 10.39 -38.37
C SER A 3 -11.62 9.90 -37.00
N THR A 4 -12.91 9.63 -36.82
CA THR A 4 -13.48 9.22 -35.52
C THR A 4 -12.93 7.87 -35.06
N VAL A 5 -12.79 6.90 -35.96
CA VAL A 5 -12.25 5.56 -35.63
C VAL A 5 -10.77 5.64 -35.26
N ASN A 6 -10.00 6.51 -35.92
CA ASN A 6 -8.60 6.74 -35.57
C ASN A 6 -8.46 7.41 -34.19
N TYR A 7 -9.27 8.42 -33.88
CA TYR A 7 -9.26 9.04 -32.55
C TYR A 7 -9.60 8.06 -31.43
N ILE A 8 -10.55 7.15 -31.66
CA ILE A 8 -10.88 6.11 -30.66
C ILE A 8 -9.70 5.17 -30.42
N LYS A 9 -8.97 4.78 -31.47
CA LYS A 9 -7.77 3.93 -31.34
C LYS A 9 -6.64 4.64 -30.57
N GLU A 10 -6.38 5.91 -30.90
CA GLU A 10 -5.38 6.71 -30.20
C GLU A 10 -5.76 6.88 -28.71
N TRP A 11 -7.03 7.12 -28.42
CA TRP A 11 -7.53 7.18 -27.03
C TRP A 11 -7.37 5.85 -26.29
N GLN A 12 -7.70 4.72 -26.90
CA GLN A 12 -7.49 3.40 -26.30
C GLN A 12 -6.01 3.13 -26.01
N GLN A 13 -5.13 3.52 -26.94
CA GLN A 13 -3.69 3.33 -26.78
C GLN A 13 -3.13 4.22 -25.66
N ALA A 14 -3.58 5.47 -25.57
CA ALA A 14 -3.22 6.37 -24.47
C ALA A 14 -3.65 5.81 -23.10
N LEU A 15 -4.88 5.30 -22.99
CA LEU A 15 -5.37 4.66 -21.76
C LEU A 15 -4.57 3.41 -21.40
N GLN A 16 -4.18 2.59 -22.37
CA GLN A 16 -3.34 1.42 -22.11
C GLN A 16 -1.95 1.81 -21.59
N LEU A 17 -1.35 2.86 -22.15
CA LEU A 17 -0.07 3.39 -21.67
C LEU A 17 -0.17 3.93 -20.25
N GLU A 18 -1.27 4.61 -19.92
CA GLU A 18 -1.54 5.10 -18.57
C GLU A 18 -1.72 3.94 -17.58
N ILE A 19 -2.50 2.91 -17.93
CA ILE A 19 -2.66 1.70 -17.11
C ILE A 19 -1.30 1.01 -16.90
N LEU A 20 -0.46 0.91 -17.92
CA LEU A 20 0.88 0.32 -17.82
C LEU A 20 1.81 1.16 -16.93
N HIS A 21 1.72 2.49 -17.04
CA HIS A 21 2.48 3.41 -16.20
C HIS A 21 2.06 3.29 -14.73
N LEU A 22 0.75 3.29 -14.45
CA LEU A 22 0.20 3.10 -13.10
C LEU A 22 0.55 1.72 -12.53
N LYS A 23 0.54 0.65 -13.33
CA LYS A 23 1.00 -0.67 -12.84
C LYS A 23 2.49 -0.70 -12.50
N LYS A 24 3.30 0.06 -13.23
CA LYS A 24 4.77 0.09 -13.06
C LYS A 24 5.22 1.04 -11.95
N TYR A 25 4.49 2.14 -11.74
CA TYR A 25 4.89 3.24 -10.86
C TYR A 25 3.86 3.60 -9.77
N GLY A 26 2.63 3.10 -9.86
CA GLY A 26 1.52 3.45 -8.96
C GLY A 26 1.51 2.72 -7.62
N SER A 27 2.18 1.57 -7.52
CA SER A 27 2.38 0.92 -6.23
C SER A 27 3.63 1.47 -5.56
N THR A 28 3.44 2.37 -4.59
CA THR A 28 4.54 2.85 -3.77
C THR A 28 4.90 1.76 -2.77
N LYS A 29 6.12 1.24 -2.90
CA LYS A 29 6.67 0.21 -2.02
C LYS A 29 7.50 0.86 -0.92
N TYR A 30 7.12 0.64 0.33
CA TYR A 30 7.85 1.07 1.50
C TYR A 30 8.39 -0.13 2.26
N LEU A 31 9.65 -0.05 2.69
CA LEU A 31 10.21 -1.01 3.64
C LEU A 31 9.84 -0.55 5.05
N VAL A 32 9.21 -1.45 5.80
CA VAL A 32 8.83 -1.22 7.19
C VAL A 32 9.46 -2.30 8.07
N SER A 33 9.88 -1.94 9.26
CA SER A 33 10.58 -2.81 10.20
C SER A 33 10.09 -2.61 11.63
N ASN A 34 10.47 -3.50 12.54
CA ASN A 34 10.11 -3.42 13.96
C ASN A 34 8.59 -3.31 14.16
N GLY A 35 7.85 -4.21 13.51
CA GLY A 35 6.41 -4.32 13.66
C GLY A 35 6.05 -4.87 15.03
N HIS A 36 5.30 -4.10 15.82
CA HIS A 36 4.86 -4.48 17.17
C HIS A 36 3.34 -4.41 17.28
N LEU A 37 2.73 -5.46 17.84
CA LEU A 37 1.32 -5.45 18.19
C LEU A 37 1.08 -4.47 19.36
N LEU A 38 0.22 -3.48 19.16
CA LEU A 38 -0.18 -2.52 20.19
C LEU A 38 -1.40 -3.00 20.96
N THR A 39 -2.44 -3.39 20.23
CA THR A 39 -3.74 -3.76 20.79
C THR A 39 -4.43 -4.79 19.89
N SER A 40 -5.22 -5.68 20.50
CA SER A 40 -5.95 -6.77 19.84
C SER A 40 -7.45 -6.76 20.15
N ASP A 41 -8.00 -5.61 20.55
CA ASP A 41 -9.37 -5.48 21.06
C ASP A 41 -10.38 -5.40 19.89
N GLY A 42 -10.61 -6.54 19.24
CA GLY A 42 -11.49 -6.70 18.07
C GLY A 42 -10.84 -6.43 16.71
N SER A 43 -9.75 -5.66 16.68
CA SER A 43 -8.92 -5.42 15.50
C SER A 43 -7.44 -5.40 15.89
N PHE A 44 -6.55 -5.89 15.02
CA PHE A 44 -5.13 -6.00 15.35
C PHE A 44 -4.37 -4.76 14.89
N ASN A 45 -3.99 -3.92 15.84
CA ASN A 45 -3.24 -2.69 15.58
C ASN A 45 -1.74 -2.95 15.69
N TYR A 46 -1.02 -2.70 14.61
CA TYR A 46 0.42 -2.86 14.56
C TYR A 46 1.10 -1.52 14.32
N TYR A 47 2.13 -1.27 15.11
CA TYR A 47 3.06 -0.18 14.91
C TYR A 47 4.24 -0.65 14.10
N PHE A 48 4.65 0.09 13.08
CA PHE A 48 5.87 -0.17 12.32
C PHE A 48 6.73 1.08 12.25
N GLU A 49 8.03 0.86 12.17
CA GLU A 49 9.04 1.88 11.92
C GLU A 49 9.48 1.85 10.46
N THR A 50 9.82 3.02 9.94
CA THR A 50 10.14 3.22 8.54
C THR A 50 11.43 4.00 8.42
N GLY A 51 12.35 3.55 7.56
CA GLY A 51 13.64 4.23 7.39
C GLY A 51 13.51 5.64 6.81
N SER A 52 12.46 5.89 6.04
CA SER A 52 12.14 7.16 5.38
C SER A 52 10.79 7.70 5.85
N SER A 53 10.59 9.02 5.66
CA SER A 53 9.31 9.64 5.98
C SER A 53 8.24 9.19 5.00
N ILE A 54 7.20 8.52 5.52
CA ILE A 54 6.06 8.06 4.72
C ILE A 54 4.94 9.10 4.85
N LYS A 55 4.39 9.52 3.70
CA LYS A 55 3.22 10.40 3.64
C LYS A 55 2.06 9.65 3.02
N ILE A 56 1.40 8.78 3.79
CA ILE A 56 0.19 8.09 3.34
C ILE A 56 -1.00 8.64 4.12
N PRO A 57 -2.09 9.08 3.47
CA PRO A 57 -3.25 9.59 4.18
C PRO A 57 -3.83 8.56 5.17
N VAL A 58 -4.24 9.02 6.35
CA VAL A 58 -4.97 8.18 7.31
C VAL A 58 -6.27 7.66 6.70
N GLY A 59 -6.60 6.40 6.97
CA GLY A 59 -7.76 5.71 6.37
C GLY A 59 -7.47 5.02 5.03
N SER A 60 -6.30 5.24 4.43
CA SER A 60 -5.89 4.57 3.19
C SER A 60 -5.78 3.06 3.38
N LEU A 61 -6.17 2.32 2.34
CA LEU A 61 -5.96 0.88 2.26
C LEU A 61 -4.52 0.60 1.81
N VAL A 62 -3.90 -0.34 2.48
CA VAL A 62 -2.52 -0.77 2.22
C VAL A 62 -2.42 -2.27 2.30
N ARG A 63 -1.45 -2.82 1.57
CA ARG A 63 -1.14 -4.24 1.58
C ARG A 63 0.24 -4.46 2.18
N LEU A 64 0.30 -5.21 3.27
CA LEU A 64 1.54 -5.64 3.89
C LEU A 64 1.94 -7.00 3.32
N GLU A 65 3.21 -7.16 2.95
CA GLU A 65 3.81 -8.42 2.56
C GLU A 65 4.98 -8.76 3.50
N TRP A 66 4.82 -9.84 4.25
CA TRP A 66 5.81 -10.33 5.21
C TRP A 66 6.11 -11.81 4.96
N GLY A 67 7.35 -12.14 4.59
CA GLY A 67 7.76 -13.55 4.38
C GLY A 67 6.94 -14.30 3.33
N GLY A 68 6.29 -13.61 2.38
CA GLY A 68 5.38 -14.18 1.39
C GLY A 68 3.90 -14.19 1.79
N ILE A 69 3.57 -13.83 3.04
CA ILE A 69 2.20 -13.61 3.50
C ILE A 69 1.76 -12.20 3.08
N LYS A 70 0.66 -12.11 2.34
CA LYS A 70 0.06 -10.84 1.92
C LYS A 70 -1.20 -10.59 2.72
N GLN A 71 -1.27 -9.47 3.41
CA GLN A 71 -2.39 -9.08 4.23
C GLN A 71 -2.79 -7.64 3.94
N ASP A 72 -4.07 -7.44 3.67
CA ASP A 72 -4.64 -6.11 3.50
C ASP A 72 -4.95 -5.52 4.88
N GLY A 73 -4.68 -4.22 5.03
CA GLY A 73 -4.88 -3.44 6.23
C GLY A 73 -5.21 -1.99 5.92
N ARG A 74 -5.53 -1.23 6.97
CA ARG A 74 -5.85 0.20 6.87
C ARG A 74 -4.93 1.02 7.75
N ILE A 75 -4.49 2.17 7.27
CA ILE A 75 -3.65 3.07 8.06
C ILE A 75 -4.51 3.83 9.06
N LEU A 76 -4.13 3.78 10.33
CA LEU A 76 -4.70 4.62 11.38
C LEU A 76 -3.91 5.91 11.57
N SER A 77 -2.59 5.84 11.46
CA SER A 77 -1.70 7.01 11.56
C SER A 77 -0.46 6.79 10.72
N SER A 78 0.02 7.84 10.05
CA SER A 78 1.36 7.86 9.46
C SER A 78 2.05 9.15 9.90
N GLU A 79 2.99 9.05 10.84
CA GLU A 79 3.65 10.20 11.41
C GLU A 79 5.16 10.10 11.24
N GLY A 80 5.68 10.81 10.24
CA GLY A 80 7.11 10.85 9.98
C GLY A 80 7.68 9.47 9.62
N LYS A 81 8.43 8.88 10.56
CA LYS A 81 9.14 7.60 10.43
C LYS A 81 8.40 6.42 11.07
N SER A 82 7.14 6.62 11.44
CA SER A 82 6.33 5.57 12.03
C SER A 82 4.95 5.52 11.41
N ILE A 83 4.37 4.32 11.41
CA ILE A 83 3.05 4.08 10.85
C ILE A 83 2.31 3.08 11.72
N ILE A 84 1.01 3.33 11.91
CA ILE A 84 0.11 2.41 12.60
C ILE A 84 -0.88 1.88 11.58
N ILE A 85 -0.94 0.55 11.48
CA ILE A 85 -1.79 -0.16 10.54
C ILE A 85 -2.69 -1.10 11.33
N VAL A 86 -3.98 -1.06 11.05
CA VAL A 86 -4.94 -2.03 11.54
C VAL A 86 -5.14 -3.14 10.53
N PHE A 87 -5.16 -4.38 11.02
CA PHE A 87 -5.46 -5.57 10.23
C PHE A 87 -6.66 -6.32 10.81
N ASP A 88 -7.40 -6.98 9.94
CA ASP A 88 -8.52 -7.85 10.30
C ASP A 88 -8.06 -9.19 10.90
N ARG A 89 -6.78 -9.54 10.70
CA ARG A 89 -6.18 -10.80 11.16
C ARG A 89 -4.86 -10.54 11.88
N SER A 90 -4.57 -11.38 12.88
CA SER A 90 -3.29 -11.37 13.56
C SER A 90 -2.17 -11.83 12.62
N LEU A 91 -1.11 -11.05 12.52
CA LEU A 91 0.11 -11.37 11.77
C LEU A 91 1.22 -11.97 12.67
N GLY A 92 0.99 -12.04 13.99
CA GLY A 92 1.96 -12.41 15.03
C GLY A 92 2.20 -11.27 16.02
N ASP A 93 3.04 -11.46 17.03
CA ASP A 93 3.34 -10.38 18.00
C ASP A 93 4.44 -9.42 17.51
N MET A 94 5.38 -9.95 16.69
CA MET A 94 6.54 -9.20 16.22
C MET A 94 6.79 -9.50 14.74
N ILE A 95 6.88 -8.44 13.93
CA ILE A 95 7.17 -8.52 12.50
C ILE A 95 8.52 -7.84 12.26
N GLY A 96 9.51 -8.61 11.81
CA GLY A 96 10.88 -8.12 11.62
C GLY A 96 11.00 -7.07 10.51
N GLU A 97 11.03 -7.52 9.25
CA GLU A 97 11.04 -6.67 8.05
C GLU A 97 9.88 -7.06 7.13
N ALA A 98 9.10 -6.10 6.69
CA ALA A 98 7.97 -6.30 5.80
C ALA A 98 7.93 -5.21 4.72
N PHE A 99 7.25 -5.51 3.62
CA PHE A 99 7.01 -4.55 2.56
C PHE A 99 5.57 -4.05 2.61
N LEU A 100 5.42 -2.75 2.70
CA LEU A 100 4.14 -2.06 2.63
C LEU A 100 3.92 -1.55 1.20
N TYR A 101 2.79 -1.91 0.63
CA TYR A 101 2.35 -1.45 -0.68
C TYR A 101 1.14 -0.53 -0.50
N HIS A 102 1.26 0.66 -1.05
CA HIS A 102 0.16 1.62 -1.12
C HIS A 102 -0.08 1.96 -2.60
N ASP A 103 -1.32 1.77 -3.04
CA ASP A 103 -1.78 2.21 -4.36
C ASP A 103 -2.31 3.64 -4.18
N THR A 104 -1.56 4.61 -4.69
CA THR A 104 -1.92 6.05 -4.69
C THR A 104 -2.70 6.41 -5.93
#